data_AF-A0A3B5M1L7-F1
#
_entry.id   AF-A0A3B5M1L7-F1
#
_cell.length_a   1.000
_cell.length_b   1.000
_cell.length_c   1.000
_cell.angle_alpha   90.00
_cell.angle_beta   90.00
_cell.angle_gamma   90.00
#
_symmetry.space_group_name_H-M   'P 1'
#
loop_
_entity.id
_entity.type
_entity.pdbx_description
1 polymer ?
#
loop_
_entity_poly.entity_id
_entity_poly.type
_entity_poly.pdbx_seq_one_letter_code
_entity_poly.pdbx_strand_id
1 'polypeptide(L)'
;SCGLVFCPPWQRCVEGQCTCKLPYLCPTEGVEPVCGQNHRTFTSYCQVKPDRPLHRFCSTDTFTALPRFSFLDKDTGLVRIVLPNATGEGENLLVCHQDWDMAAANVACRDYRGAASADSVDYNSLTPNTTLPSHCVSVHCQGYELSLAECEIYDKMAADGRMVAAATCYKETSEECDFTCANRKCIVRNQTCDGVDDCGDRSDEMCCRSKNQTPFRCASGVCLHRKAVGDKLIDCLDGADESQKRVKAFGKNWFKELETRASRKHLEAQLFCGIPNKDLVDDTEPEIRGRTSRRKRVVGGIPANPVSHSLGCQIETSNKHNWQPACKQDKFIQKEKIQLKLNSQI
;
A
#
# COMPACT_ATOMS: atom_id res chain seq x y z
N SER A 1 0.20 4.71 -11.16
CA SER A 1 1.44 5.33 -11.69
C SER A 1 2.47 5.40 -10.58
N CYS A 2 3.69 4.89 -10.78
CA CYS A 2 4.71 4.92 -9.71
C CYS A 2 5.35 6.30 -9.49
N GLY A 3 5.03 7.29 -10.33
CA GLY A 3 5.40 8.69 -10.08
C GLY A 3 4.50 9.40 -9.06
N LEU A 4 3.37 8.80 -8.67
CA LEU A 4 2.40 9.40 -7.76
C LEU A 4 2.24 8.61 -6.45
N VAL A 5 2.21 7.28 -6.54
CA VAL A 5 1.99 6.36 -5.42
C VAL A 5 2.94 5.16 -5.49
N PHE A 6 3.15 4.49 -4.36
CA PHE A 6 3.89 3.22 -4.34
C PHE A 6 3.13 2.11 -5.07
N CYS A 7 3.88 1.22 -5.72
CA CYS A 7 3.29 0.00 -6.28
C CYS A 7 2.99 -1.01 -5.14
N PRO A 8 1.93 -1.82 -5.27
CA PRO A 8 1.67 -2.94 -4.38
C PRO A 8 2.85 -3.91 -4.29
N PRO A 9 2.96 -4.72 -3.21
CA PRO A 9 4.10 -5.61 -2.98
C PRO A 9 4.44 -6.57 -4.14
N TRP A 10 3.42 -7.05 -4.87
CA TRP A 10 3.54 -7.96 -6.02
C TRP A 10 3.87 -7.26 -7.35
N GLN A 11 4.03 -5.94 -7.35
CA GLN A 11 4.39 -5.15 -8.52
C GLN A 11 5.69 -4.39 -8.31
N ARG A 12 6.36 -4.03 -9.41
CA ARG A 12 7.56 -3.19 -9.46
C ARG A 12 7.35 -2.01 -10.42
N CYS A 13 8.01 -0.90 -10.12
CA CYS A 13 8.01 0.28 -10.99
C CYS A 13 8.98 0.06 -12.16
N VAL A 14 8.48 0.19 -13.38
CA VAL A 14 9.24 0.15 -14.64
C VAL A 14 8.71 1.26 -15.52
N GLU A 15 9.58 2.18 -15.95
CA GLU A 15 9.21 3.29 -16.85
C GLU A 15 7.98 4.11 -16.37
N GLY A 16 7.83 4.31 -15.06
CA GLY A 16 6.71 5.07 -14.49
C GLY A 16 5.42 4.27 -14.29
N GLN A 17 5.39 2.98 -14.66
CA GLN A 17 4.25 2.09 -14.50
C GLN A 17 4.53 0.94 -13.52
N CYS A 18 3.49 0.50 -12.80
CA CYS A 18 3.57 -0.67 -11.93
C CYS A 18 3.30 -1.94 -12.75
N THR A 19 4.30 -2.82 -12.82
CA THR A 19 4.24 -4.09 -13.57
C THR A 19 4.38 -5.27 -12.63
N CYS A 20 3.74 -6.40 -12.93
CA CYS A 20 3.81 -7.59 -12.09
C CYS A 20 5.25 -8.11 -11.93
N LYS A 21 5.62 -8.45 -10.70
CA LYS A 21 6.86 -9.16 -10.40
C LYS A 21 6.69 -10.64 -10.70
N LEU A 22 7.78 -11.30 -11.03
CA LEU A 22 7.82 -12.76 -11.09
C LEU A 22 7.69 -13.33 -9.66
N PRO A 23 7.00 -14.47 -9.44
CA PRO A 23 6.71 -14.99 -8.09
C PRO A 23 7.95 -15.20 -7.20
N TYR A 24 9.10 -15.53 -7.78
CA TYR A 24 10.35 -15.74 -7.02
C TYR A 24 10.99 -14.44 -6.50
N LEU A 25 10.52 -13.27 -6.96
CA LEU A 25 10.95 -11.96 -6.45
C LEU A 25 10.13 -11.49 -5.24
N CYS A 26 9.13 -12.27 -4.83
CA CYS A 26 8.32 -11.96 -3.66
C CYS A 26 9.03 -12.39 -2.37
N PRO A 27 8.82 -11.66 -1.26
CA PRO A 27 9.38 -12.04 0.03
C PRO A 27 8.85 -13.40 0.50
N THR A 28 9.73 -14.16 1.15
CA THR A 28 9.46 -15.49 1.72
C THR A 28 9.50 -15.51 3.26
N GLU A 29 10.02 -14.45 3.88
CA GLU A 29 10.15 -14.33 5.34
C GLU A 29 9.08 -13.39 5.91
N GLY A 30 8.50 -13.75 7.06
CA GLY A 30 7.52 -12.91 7.77
C GLY A 30 6.16 -12.78 7.07
N VAL A 31 5.77 -13.77 6.28
CA VAL A 31 4.56 -13.79 5.45
C VAL A 31 3.73 -15.05 5.72
N GLU A 32 2.40 -14.94 5.61
CA GLU A 32 1.49 -16.07 5.84
C GLU A 32 1.33 -16.92 4.57
N PRO A 33 1.35 -18.26 4.69
CA PRO A 33 1.11 -19.15 3.56
C PRO A 33 -0.35 -19.09 3.13
N VAL A 34 -0.57 -19.34 1.85
CA VAL A 34 -1.82 -18.97 1.21
C VAL A 34 -2.16 -19.91 0.07
N CYS A 35 -3.46 -20.18 -0.12
CA CYS A 35 -3.95 -21.15 -1.10
C CYS A 35 -4.56 -20.46 -2.31
N GLY A 36 -4.38 -21.03 -3.50
CA GLY A 36 -5.09 -20.62 -4.72
C GLY A 36 -6.29 -21.52 -5.03
N GLN A 37 -7.07 -21.14 -6.06
CA GLN A 37 -8.29 -21.82 -6.52
C GLN A 37 -8.11 -23.32 -6.81
N ASN A 38 -6.90 -23.76 -7.18
CA ASN A 38 -6.61 -25.15 -7.55
C ASN A 38 -6.04 -25.98 -6.39
N HIS A 39 -6.34 -25.64 -5.13
CA HIS A 39 -5.76 -26.25 -3.93
C HIS A 39 -4.22 -26.20 -3.88
N ARG A 40 -3.59 -25.33 -4.67
CA ARG A 40 -2.14 -25.10 -4.62
C ARG A 40 -1.82 -24.14 -3.49
N THR A 41 -0.84 -24.49 -2.67
CA THR A 41 -0.30 -23.64 -1.62
C THR A 41 0.85 -22.80 -2.18
N PHE A 42 0.95 -21.58 -1.69
CA PHE A 42 1.98 -20.60 -2.00
C PHE A 42 2.53 -20.04 -0.71
N THR A 43 3.80 -19.65 -0.69
CA THR A 43 4.48 -19.23 0.55
C THR A 43 4.05 -17.84 0.99
N SER A 44 3.60 -16.99 0.06
CA SER A 44 3.17 -15.64 0.37
C SER A 44 2.10 -15.12 -0.59
N TYR A 45 1.34 -14.12 -0.14
CA TYR A 45 0.26 -13.54 -0.93
C TYR A 45 0.73 -12.99 -2.27
N CYS A 46 1.91 -12.36 -2.25
CA CYS A 46 2.59 -11.75 -3.39
C CYS A 46 2.77 -12.71 -4.58
N GLN A 47 2.96 -14.01 -4.35
CA GLN A 47 3.24 -14.99 -5.41
C GLN A 47 2.04 -15.30 -6.33
N VAL A 48 0.81 -15.02 -5.89
CA VAL A 48 -0.40 -15.48 -6.61
C VAL A 48 -1.11 -14.37 -7.36
N LYS A 49 -0.82 -13.12 -7.01
CA LYS A 49 -1.43 -11.94 -7.62
C LYS A 49 -1.12 -11.61 -9.10
N PRO A 50 -0.23 -12.27 -9.87
CA PRO A 50 0.05 -11.77 -11.21
C PRO A 50 -1.11 -11.89 -12.21
N ASP A 51 -2.05 -12.84 -12.10
CA ASP A 51 -2.92 -13.13 -13.27
C ASP A 51 -4.24 -13.90 -13.03
N ARG A 52 -4.70 -14.14 -11.79
CA ARG A 52 -5.94 -14.94 -11.57
C ARG A 52 -6.81 -14.42 -10.42
N PRO A 53 -8.15 -14.52 -10.54
CA PRO A 53 -9.03 -14.34 -9.40
C PRO A 53 -8.65 -15.36 -8.32
N LEU A 54 -8.42 -14.85 -7.13
CA LEU A 54 -8.03 -15.64 -5.98
C LEU A 54 -9.27 -15.96 -5.16
N HIS A 55 -9.51 -17.25 -4.92
CA HIS A 55 -10.23 -17.70 -3.72
C HIS A 55 -9.17 -17.86 -2.63
N ARG A 56 -9.23 -17.14 -1.50
CA ARG A 56 -8.15 -17.18 -0.50
C ARG A 56 -8.54 -17.34 0.97
N PHE A 57 -7.49 -17.78 1.69
CA PHE A 57 -7.26 -18.07 3.12
C PHE A 57 -7.57 -19.51 3.56
N CYS A 58 -6.55 -20.36 3.47
CA CYS A 58 -6.49 -21.59 4.26
C CYS A 58 -6.14 -21.23 5.70
N SER A 59 -6.93 -21.73 6.65
CA SER A 59 -6.51 -21.78 8.05
C SER A 59 -5.29 -22.70 8.16
N THR A 60 -4.32 -22.33 9.01
CA THR A 60 -3.13 -23.14 9.32
C THR A 60 -3.46 -24.47 10.00
N ASP A 61 -4.67 -24.61 10.54
CA ASP A 61 -4.99 -25.69 11.48
C ASP A 61 -5.63 -26.93 10.86
N THR A 62 -6.14 -26.86 9.64
CA THR A 62 -6.68 -28.04 8.94
C THR A 62 -6.46 -27.89 7.44
N PHE A 63 -6.01 -28.97 6.79
CA PHE A 63 -5.77 -29.11 5.35
C PHE A 63 -7.00 -28.89 4.44
N THR A 64 -8.07 -28.29 4.95
CA THR A 64 -9.29 -27.95 4.22
C THR A 64 -9.23 -26.48 3.77
N ALA A 65 -8.75 -26.29 2.55
CA ALA A 65 -8.82 -25.02 1.83
C ALA A 65 -10.28 -24.70 1.45
N LEU A 66 -11.05 -24.20 2.40
CA LEU A 66 -12.45 -23.87 2.11
C LEU A 66 -12.54 -22.44 1.58
N PRO A 67 -13.11 -22.27 0.38
CA PRO A 67 -13.15 -20.97 -0.27
C PRO A 67 -14.04 -19.99 0.49
N ARG A 68 -13.52 -18.79 0.73
CA ARG A 68 -14.33 -17.61 1.07
C ARG A 68 -14.95 -17.07 -0.20
N PHE A 69 -16.22 -16.70 -0.13
CA PHE A 69 -16.92 -16.09 -1.25
C PHE A 69 -17.63 -14.85 -0.78
N SER A 70 -17.68 -13.85 -1.66
CA SER A 70 -18.53 -12.69 -1.48
C SER A 70 -19.55 -12.64 -2.60
N PHE A 71 -20.81 -12.40 -2.24
CA PHE A 71 -21.90 -12.28 -3.18
C PHE A 71 -22.61 -10.95 -2.94
N LEU A 72 -22.90 -10.25 -4.02
CA LEU A 72 -23.79 -9.10 -4.00
C LEU A 72 -25.13 -9.52 -4.56
N ASP A 73 -26.18 -9.39 -3.76
CA ASP A 73 -27.55 -9.60 -4.21
C ASP A 73 -27.96 -8.42 -5.10
N LYS A 74 -28.33 -8.70 -6.35
CA LYS A 74 -28.60 -7.66 -7.35
C LYS A 74 -29.92 -6.93 -7.12
N ASP A 75 -30.86 -7.59 -6.43
CA ASP A 75 -32.20 -7.06 -6.23
C ASP A 75 -32.28 -6.19 -4.98
N THR A 76 -31.57 -6.58 -3.92
CA THR A 76 -31.57 -5.89 -2.63
C THR A 76 -30.32 -5.02 -2.41
N GLY A 77 -29.26 -5.21 -3.20
CA GLY A 77 -27.95 -4.59 -2.98
C GLY A 77 -27.22 -5.14 -1.76
N LEU A 78 -27.74 -6.18 -1.10
CA LEU A 78 -27.15 -6.73 0.14
C LEU A 78 -25.86 -7.49 -0.14
N VAL A 79 -24.87 -7.26 0.72
CA VAL A 79 -23.58 -7.92 0.65
C VAL A 79 -23.57 -9.12 1.59
N ARG A 80 -23.29 -10.29 1.03
CA ARG A 80 -23.16 -11.57 1.77
C ARG A 80 -21.74 -12.10 1.63
N ILE A 81 -21.21 -12.65 2.71
CA ILE A 81 -19.91 -13.29 2.74
C ILE A 81 -20.07 -14.70 3.29
N VAL A 82 -19.43 -15.67 2.63
CA VAL A 82 -19.37 -17.06 3.08
C VAL A 82 -18.00 -17.29 3.68
N LEU A 83 -17.96 -17.58 4.97
CA LEU A 83 -16.72 -17.92 5.67
C LEU A 83 -16.72 -19.40 6.05
N PRO A 84 -15.58 -20.09 5.95
CA PRO A 84 -15.48 -21.47 6.41
C PRO A 84 -15.57 -21.52 7.93
N ASN A 85 -16.45 -22.38 8.44
CA ASN A 85 -16.60 -22.64 9.87
C ASN A 85 -15.61 -23.73 10.33
N ALA A 86 -15.45 -23.90 11.64
CA ALA A 86 -14.57 -24.91 12.25
C ALA A 86 -14.91 -26.37 11.84
N THR A 87 -16.15 -26.62 11.44
CA THR A 87 -16.63 -27.93 10.91
C THR A 87 -16.30 -28.14 9.44
N GLY A 88 -15.83 -27.12 8.75
CA GLY A 88 -15.54 -27.14 7.33
C GLY A 88 -16.75 -26.85 6.42
N GLU A 89 -17.91 -26.52 6.98
CA GLU A 89 -19.04 -26.00 6.22
C GLU A 89 -18.95 -24.47 6.08
N GLY A 90 -19.41 -23.93 4.95
CA GLY A 90 -19.45 -22.49 4.73
C GLY A 90 -20.64 -21.85 5.48
N GLU A 91 -20.35 -20.94 6.40
CA GLU A 91 -21.35 -20.13 7.08
C GLU A 91 -21.62 -18.85 6.28
N ASN A 92 -22.89 -18.63 5.92
CA ASN A 92 -23.32 -17.38 5.32
C ASN A 92 -23.42 -16.29 6.39
N LEU A 93 -22.80 -15.16 6.16
CA LEU A 93 -22.76 -14.00 7.04
C LEU A 93 -23.09 -12.73 6.26
N LEU A 94 -23.63 -11.74 6.95
CA LEU A 94 -23.82 -10.40 6.40
C LEU A 94 -22.60 -9.51 6.68
N VAL A 95 -22.54 -8.35 6.07
CA VAL A 95 -21.51 -7.33 6.39
C VAL A 95 -22.13 -6.25 7.27
N CYS A 96 -21.45 -5.88 8.36
CA CYS A 96 -21.92 -4.84 9.26
C CYS A 96 -21.69 -3.44 8.66
N HIS A 97 -22.59 -2.49 8.90
CA HIS A 97 -22.48 -1.13 8.36
C HIS A 97 -21.35 -0.28 8.97
N GLN A 98 -20.95 -0.53 10.23
CA GLN A 98 -20.07 0.37 11.00
C GLN A 98 -18.73 0.69 10.30
N ASP A 99 -18.13 -0.30 9.65
CA ASP A 99 -16.86 -0.17 8.92
C ASP A 99 -17.04 -0.21 7.40
N TRP A 100 -18.29 -0.14 6.92
CA TRP A 100 -18.61 -0.17 5.50
C TRP A 100 -18.29 1.18 4.85
N ASP A 101 -17.31 1.19 3.95
CA ASP A 101 -16.86 2.38 3.24
C ASP A 101 -16.92 2.22 1.72
N MET A 102 -16.63 3.31 1.00
CA MET A 102 -16.65 3.31 -0.47
C MET A 102 -15.60 2.38 -1.07
N ALA A 103 -14.44 2.21 -0.40
CA ALA A 103 -13.40 1.30 -0.86
C ALA A 103 -13.90 -0.16 -0.86
N ALA A 104 -14.56 -0.58 0.22
CA ALA A 104 -15.18 -1.90 0.29
C ALA A 104 -16.35 -2.05 -0.70
N ALA A 105 -17.18 -1.01 -0.86
CA ALA A 105 -18.25 -1.02 -1.85
C ALA A 105 -17.72 -1.16 -3.28
N ASN A 106 -16.64 -0.48 -3.64
CA ASN A 106 -15.99 -0.61 -4.95
C ASN A 106 -15.47 -2.02 -5.22
N VAL A 107 -14.90 -2.67 -4.20
CA VAL A 107 -14.48 -4.08 -4.29
C VAL A 107 -15.69 -5.00 -4.46
N ALA A 108 -16.80 -4.74 -3.79
CA ALA A 108 -18.05 -5.49 -3.97
C ALA A 108 -18.63 -5.35 -5.39
N CYS A 109 -18.51 -4.15 -5.97
CA CYS A 109 -18.99 -3.79 -7.30
C CYS A 109 -17.89 -3.79 -8.36
N ARG A 110 -16.83 -4.57 -8.17
CA ARG A 110 -15.66 -4.53 -9.05
C ARG A 110 -15.96 -4.89 -10.51
N ASP A 111 -16.90 -5.81 -10.72
CA ASP A 111 -17.37 -6.20 -12.06
C ASP A 111 -18.12 -5.06 -12.79
N TYR A 112 -18.57 -4.03 -12.06
CA TYR A 112 -19.36 -2.90 -12.56
C TYR A 112 -18.58 -1.58 -12.57
N ARG A 113 -17.23 -1.63 -12.64
CA ARG A 113 -16.35 -0.44 -12.58
C ARG A 113 -16.42 0.32 -11.24
N GLY A 114 -16.93 -0.31 -10.17
CA GLY A 114 -17.07 0.28 -8.83
C GLY A 114 -18.52 0.51 -8.40
N ALA A 115 -18.68 0.95 -7.14
CA ALA A 115 -19.98 1.23 -6.54
C ALA A 115 -20.40 2.68 -6.77
N ALA A 116 -21.65 2.93 -7.13
CA ALA A 116 -22.21 4.28 -7.14
C ALA A 116 -22.41 4.83 -5.72
N SER A 117 -22.79 3.96 -4.77
CA SER A 117 -22.98 4.32 -3.37
C SER A 117 -22.68 3.13 -2.43
N ALA A 118 -22.17 3.46 -1.25
CA ALA A 118 -22.07 2.55 -0.11
C ALA A 118 -23.31 2.77 0.77
N ASP A 119 -24.33 1.92 0.59
CA ASP A 119 -25.62 2.03 1.24
C ASP A 119 -25.71 1.18 2.51
N SER A 120 -26.80 1.34 3.25
CA SER A 120 -27.09 0.50 4.40
C SER A 120 -28.59 0.25 4.53
N VAL A 121 -28.93 -0.93 5.03
CA VAL A 121 -30.32 -1.37 5.18
C VAL A 121 -30.52 -1.87 6.61
N ASP A 122 -31.68 -1.55 7.20
CA ASP A 122 -32.03 -2.05 8.54
C ASP A 122 -32.33 -3.55 8.48
N TYR A 123 -31.65 -4.34 9.31
CA TYR A 123 -31.83 -5.79 9.35
C TYR A 123 -33.29 -6.20 9.60
N ASN A 124 -34.01 -5.51 10.50
CA ASN A 124 -35.38 -5.85 10.88
C ASN A 124 -36.39 -5.57 9.76
N SER A 125 -36.06 -4.67 8.82
CA SER A 125 -36.90 -4.45 7.64
C SER A 125 -36.85 -5.60 6.63
N LEU A 126 -35.80 -6.42 6.68
CA LEU A 126 -35.53 -7.52 5.75
C LEU A 126 -36.04 -8.88 6.24
N THR A 127 -36.29 -9.01 7.55
CA THR A 127 -36.70 -10.27 8.20
C THR A 127 -38.17 -10.70 8.06
N PRO A 128 -39.16 -9.97 7.49
CA PRO A 128 -40.53 -10.45 7.58
C PRO A 128 -40.82 -11.71 6.75
N ASN A 129 -39.96 -12.14 5.81
CA ASN A 129 -40.24 -13.29 4.92
C ASN A 129 -39.03 -14.13 4.43
N THR A 130 -37.80 -13.92 4.91
CA THR A 130 -36.62 -14.69 4.42
C THR A 130 -35.69 -15.15 5.54
N THR A 131 -35.10 -16.35 5.38
CA THR A 131 -34.06 -16.90 6.25
C THR A 131 -32.74 -16.16 6.02
N LEU A 132 -32.61 -14.96 6.59
CA LEU A 132 -31.39 -14.17 6.56
C LEU A 132 -30.41 -14.65 7.64
N PRO A 133 -29.08 -14.52 7.42
CA PRO A 133 -28.10 -14.80 8.46
C PRO A 133 -28.26 -13.87 9.67
N SER A 134 -28.25 -14.46 10.87
CA SER A 134 -28.39 -13.71 12.13
C SER A 134 -27.13 -12.97 12.56
N HIS A 135 -26.01 -13.15 11.86
CA HIS A 135 -24.71 -12.57 12.20
C HIS A 135 -24.15 -11.74 11.04
N CYS A 136 -23.44 -10.67 11.39
CA CYS A 136 -22.66 -9.86 10.47
C CYS A 136 -21.18 -9.83 10.88
N VAL A 137 -20.31 -9.49 9.92
CA VAL A 137 -18.87 -9.29 10.09
C VAL A 137 -18.46 -7.90 9.60
N SER A 138 -17.47 -7.29 10.24
CA SER A 138 -16.83 -6.07 9.72
C SER A 138 -15.81 -6.41 8.65
N VAL A 139 -15.76 -5.60 7.60
CA VAL A 139 -14.85 -5.79 6.46
C VAL A 139 -14.11 -4.48 6.21
N HIS A 140 -12.79 -4.56 6.09
CA HIS A 140 -11.95 -3.42 5.76
C HIS A 140 -11.10 -3.72 4.52
N CYS A 141 -11.30 -2.92 3.47
CA CYS A 141 -10.61 -3.04 2.18
C CYS A 141 -9.76 -1.79 1.91
N GLN A 142 -8.69 -1.96 1.14
CA GLN A 142 -7.89 -0.84 0.63
C GLN A 142 -8.41 -0.29 -0.71
N GLY A 143 -9.29 -1.03 -1.40
CA GLY A 143 -9.95 -0.66 -2.65
C GLY A 143 -9.35 -1.32 -3.90
N TYR A 144 -8.12 -1.84 -3.83
CA TYR A 144 -7.47 -2.50 -4.97
C TYR A 144 -7.76 -4.01 -5.05
N GLU A 145 -8.43 -4.59 -4.05
CA GLU A 145 -8.73 -6.01 -3.94
C GLU A 145 -9.67 -6.50 -5.05
N LEU A 146 -9.52 -7.76 -5.45
CA LEU A 146 -10.35 -8.37 -6.50
C LEU A 146 -11.72 -8.86 -5.98
N SER A 147 -11.81 -9.13 -4.68
CA SER A 147 -13.02 -9.61 -4.00
C SER A 147 -12.96 -9.22 -2.53
N LEU A 148 -14.12 -9.05 -1.89
CA LEU A 148 -14.22 -8.79 -0.44
C LEU A 148 -13.60 -9.91 0.40
N ALA A 149 -13.48 -11.12 -0.16
CA ALA A 149 -12.80 -12.22 0.50
C ALA A 149 -11.29 -11.98 0.71
N GLU A 150 -10.69 -11.05 -0.03
CA GLU A 150 -9.28 -10.64 0.12
C GLU A 150 -9.08 -9.55 1.17
N CYS A 151 -10.15 -8.88 1.58
CA CYS A 151 -10.11 -7.81 2.57
C CYS A 151 -9.93 -8.38 3.99
N GLU A 152 -9.61 -7.49 4.93
CA GLU A 152 -9.56 -7.86 6.35
C GLU A 152 -10.99 -8.04 6.87
N ILE A 153 -11.30 -9.23 7.38
CA ILE A 153 -12.61 -9.56 7.93
C ILE A 153 -12.45 -9.86 9.41
N TYR A 154 -13.16 -9.14 10.25
CA TYR A 154 -13.07 -9.22 11.70
C TYR A 154 -14.44 -9.02 12.37
N ASP A 155 -14.47 -9.22 13.69
CA ASP A 155 -15.63 -9.00 14.57
C ASP A 155 -16.96 -9.62 14.06
N LYS A 156 -17.15 -10.90 14.35
CA LYS A 156 -18.44 -11.58 14.15
C LYS A 156 -19.40 -11.16 15.25
N MET A 157 -20.51 -10.51 14.88
CA MET A 157 -21.50 -9.98 15.82
C MET A 157 -22.93 -10.31 15.37
N ALA A 158 -23.90 -10.21 16.29
CA ALA A 158 -25.32 -10.35 15.94
C ALA A 158 -25.77 -9.19 15.04
N ALA A 159 -26.54 -9.50 14.00
CA ALA A 159 -27.11 -8.55 13.05
C ALA A 159 -28.45 -7.94 13.52
N ASP A 160 -29.08 -8.56 14.53
CA ASP A 160 -30.38 -8.14 15.07
C ASP A 160 -30.33 -6.70 15.61
N GLY A 161 -31.28 -5.87 15.18
CA GLY A 161 -31.36 -4.45 15.52
C GLY A 161 -30.22 -3.57 14.99
N ARG A 162 -29.47 -4.02 13.97
CA ARG A 162 -28.37 -3.26 13.36
C ARG A 162 -28.59 -2.99 11.87
N MET A 163 -27.88 -1.98 11.38
CA MET A 163 -27.77 -1.71 9.95
C MET A 163 -26.77 -2.68 9.32
N VAL A 164 -27.16 -3.30 8.21
CA VAL A 164 -26.32 -4.16 7.39
C VAL A 164 -25.88 -3.42 6.14
N ALA A 165 -24.71 -3.75 5.64
CA ALA A 165 -24.12 -3.10 4.48
C ALA A 165 -24.84 -3.49 3.19
N ALA A 166 -25.10 -2.48 2.37
CA ALA A 166 -25.58 -2.63 1.00
C ALA A 166 -24.68 -1.82 0.06
N ALA A 167 -24.68 -2.17 -1.22
CA ALA A 167 -24.01 -1.38 -2.24
C ALA A 167 -24.85 -1.31 -3.50
N THR A 168 -24.92 -0.11 -4.06
CA THR A 168 -25.48 0.10 -5.38
C THR A 168 -24.32 0.19 -6.37
N CYS A 169 -24.23 -0.77 -7.29
CA CYS A 169 -23.19 -0.75 -8.32
C CYS A 169 -23.43 0.31 -9.39
N TYR A 170 -22.34 0.85 -9.93
CA TYR A 170 -22.42 1.83 -11.00
C TYR A 170 -23.07 1.22 -12.25
N LYS A 171 -23.99 1.98 -12.84
CA LYS A 171 -24.60 1.71 -14.14
C LYS A 171 -24.39 2.95 -14.99
N GLU A 172 -24.02 2.77 -16.24
CA GLU A 172 -23.80 3.87 -17.16
C GLU A 172 -25.12 4.63 -17.35
N THR A 173 -25.17 5.87 -16.85
CA THR A 173 -26.32 6.77 -17.03
C THR A 173 -26.00 7.78 -18.12
N SER A 174 -27.03 8.17 -18.89
CA SER A 174 -26.91 9.14 -20.00
C SER A 174 -26.80 10.60 -19.52
N GLU A 175 -26.51 10.84 -18.24
CA GLU A 175 -26.45 12.19 -17.68
C GLU A 175 -25.08 12.83 -17.89
N GLU A 176 -25.07 14.16 -17.91
CA GLU A 176 -23.87 14.96 -18.11
C GLU A 176 -22.83 14.66 -17.02
N CYS A 177 -21.66 14.22 -17.44
CA CYS A 177 -20.60 13.73 -16.56
C CYS A 177 -19.69 14.89 -16.13
N ASP A 178 -19.76 15.30 -14.87
CA ASP A 178 -18.91 16.37 -14.31
C ASP A 178 -17.41 16.01 -14.36
N PHE A 179 -17.07 14.81 -13.87
CA PHE A 179 -15.71 14.29 -13.87
C PHE A 179 -15.71 12.82 -14.30
N THR A 180 -14.83 12.51 -15.25
CA THR A 180 -14.67 11.16 -15.80
C THR A 180 -13.40 10.52 -15.22
N CYS A 181 -13.58 9.43 -14.48
CA CYS A 181 -12.50 8.58 -13.98
C CYS A 181 -11.73 7.88 -15.12
N ALA A 182 -10.53 7.35 -14.86
CA ALA A 182 -9.77 6.64 -15.89
C ALA A 182 -10.47 5.35 -16.37
N ASN A 183 -11.21 4.68 -15.48
CA ASN A 183 -12.09 3.56 -15.80
C ASN A 183 -13.40 3.96 -16.51
N ARG A 184 -13.59 5.24 -16.87
CA ARG A 184 -14.79 5.82 -17.50
C ARG A 184 -16.05 5.79 -16.63
N LYS A 185 -15.91 5.70 -15.32
CA LYS A 185 -16.99 6.00 -14.37
C LYS A 185 -17.18 7.52 -14.29
N CYS A 186 -18.43 7.95 -14.17
CA CYS A 186 -18.79 9.33 -13.96
C CYS A 186 -19.10 9.58 -12.49
N ILE A 187 -18.50 10.63 -11.94
CA ILE A 187 -18.70 11.08 -10.57
C ILE A 187 -18.96 12.58 -10.55
N VAL A 188 -19.56 13.08 -9.47
CA VAL A 188 -19.81 14.52 -9.31
C VAL A 188 -18.52 15.23 -8.94
N ARG A 189 -18.39 16.51 -9.31
CA ARG A 189 -17.15 17.27 -9.05
C ARG A 189 -16.76 17.34 -7.57
N ASN A 190 -17.73 17.28 -6.66
CA ASN A 190 -17.48 17.32 -5.20
C ASN A 190 -16.85 16.04 -4.65
N GLN A 191 -16.90 14.92 -5.39
CA GLN A 191 -16.25 13.66 -5.07
C GLN A 191 -14.80 13.60 -5.56
N THR A 192 -14.27 14.71 -6.10
CA THR A 192 -12.87 14.77 -6.50
C THR A 192 -12.03 15.36 -5.38
N CYS A 193 -10.91 14.70 -5.07
CA CYS A 193 -9.94 15.17 -4.09
C CYS A 193 -10.48 15.29 -2.66
N ASP A 194 -11.38 14.41 -2.26
CA ASP A 194 -12.03 14.42 -0.95
C ASP A 194 -11.41 13.40 0.05
N GLY A 195 -10.47 12.58 -0.42
CA GLY A 195 -9.75 11.55 0.32
C GLY A 195 -10.41 10.18 0.23
N VAL A 196 -11.46 10.02 -0.56
CA VAL A 196 -12.19 8.77 -0.79
C VAL A 196 -11.96 8.34 -2.24
N ASP A 197 -11.75 7.05 -2.46
CA ASP A 197 -11.70 6.49 -3.81
C ASP A 197 -13.15 6.25 -4.27
N ASP A 198 -13.79 7.26 -4.85
CA ASP A 198 -15.10 7.12 -5.47
C ASP A 198 -14.96 6.48 -6.85
N CYS A 199 -13.86 6.69 -7.57
CA CYS A 199 -13.67 6.07 -8.89
C CYS A 199 -13.52 4.53 -8.85
N GLY A 200 -12.98 3.97 -7.78
CA GLY A 200 -12.58 2.56 -7.65
C GLY A 200 -11.23 2.23 -8.30
N ASP A 201 -10.58 3.21 -8.92
CA ASP A 201 -9.23 3.16 -9.46
C ASP A 201 -8.33 4.32 -8.95
N ARG A 202 -8.84 5.10 -7.98
CA ARG A 202 -8.23 6.28 -7.36
C ARG A 202 -7.97 7.45 -8.32
N SER A 203 -8.58 7.50 -9.50
CA SER A 203 -8.31 8.57 -10.48
C SER A 203 -8.68 9.97 -9.99
N ASP A 204 -9.75 10.07 -9.22
CA ASP A 204 -10.25 11.24 -8.50
C ASP A 204 -9.26 11.80 -7.49
N GLU A 205 -8.50 10.93 -6.81
CA GLU A 205 -7.61 11.31 -5.71
C GLU A 205 -6.15 11.58 -6.14
N MET A 206 -5.83 11.42 -7.42
CA MET A 206 -4.43 11.42 -7.91
C MET A 206 -3.92 12.76 -8.45
N CYS A 207 -4.82 13.72 -8.73
CA CYS A 207 -4.50 14.95 -9.47
C CYS A 207 -4.95 16.23 -8.75
N CYS A 208 -4.72 16.31 -7.44
CA CYS A 208 -5.31 17.33 -6.59
C CYS A 208 -4.44 18.58 -6.44
N ARG A 209 -5.05 19.76 -6.66
CA ARG A 209 -4.37 21.09 -6.59
C ARG A 209 -4.81 21.98 -5.43
N SER A 210 -5.95 21.71 -4.80
CA SER A 210 -6.53 22.60 -3.78
C SER A 210 -5.74 22.62 -2.47
N LYS A 211 -5.71 23.78 -1.79
CA LYS A 211 -4.99 24.05 -0.53
C LYS A 211 -5.85 23.85 0.73
N ASN A 212 -7.12 23.45 0.58
CA ASN A 212 -7.99 23.26 1.75
C ASN A 212 -7.55 22.02 2.55
N GLN A 213 -7.55 22.13 3.87
CA GLN A 213 -6.83 21.25 4.81
C GLN A 213 -7.49 19.87 5.03
N THR A 214 -8.52 19.52 4.26
CA THR A 214 -9.28 18.29 4.42
C THR A 214 -9.70 17.83 3.03
N PRO A 215 -9.18 16.72 2.49
CA PRO A 215 -8.33 15.64 3.05
C PRO A 215 -6.82 15.96 3.20
N PHE A 216 -6.03 15.00 3.71
CA PHE A 216 -4.58 15.11 3.76
C PHE A 216 -3.98 14.95 2.36
N ARG A 217 -3.08 15.85 1.97
CA ARG A 217 -2.50 15.89 0.62
C ARG A 217 -0.99 15.71 0.66
N CYS A 218 -0.50 14.73 -0.10
CA CYS A 218 0.92 14.49 -0.33
C CYS A 218 1.54 15.62 -1.19
N ALA A 219 2.86 15.81 -1.13
CA ALA A 219 3.53 16.74 -2.04
C ALA A 219 3.37 16.36 -3.53
N SER A 220 3.19 15.07 -3.82
CA SER A 220 2.91 14.54 -5.16
C SER A 220 1.57 14.98 -5.75
N GLY A 221 0.65 15.53 -4.93
CA GLY A 221 -0.69 15.90 -5.36
C GLY A 221 -1.74 14.79 -5.19
N VAL A 222 -1.39 13.71 -4.48
CA VAL A 222 -2.32 12.65 -4.08
C VAL A 222 -3.03 13.04 -2.78
N CYS A 223 -4.34 12.77 -2.70
CA CYS A 223 -5.14 12.90 -1.50
C CYS A 223 -5.28 11.55 -0.80
N LEU A 224 -5.20 11.55 0.53
CA LEU A 224 -5.32 10.36 1.37
C LEU A 224 -6.50 10.49 2.33
N HIS A 225 -7.13 9.36 2.60
CA HIS A 225 -8.16 9.27 3.63
C HIS A 225 -7.57 9.59 5.01
N ARG A 226 -8.38 10.18 5.90
CA ARG A 226 -7.91 10.59 7.24
C ARG A 226 -7.36 9.43 8.08
N LYS A 227 -7.90 8.22 7.88
CA LYS A 227 -7.46 6.99 8.58
C LYS A 227 -6.06 6.51 8.14
N ALA A 228 -5.62 6.88 6.94
CA ALA A 228 -4.31 6.53 6.40
C ALA A 228 -3.17 7.43 6.93
N VAL A 229 -3.48 8.46 7.72
CA VAL A 229 -2.47 9.36 8.28
C VAL A 229 -2.06 8.87 9.68
N GLY A 230 -0.83 8.40 9.81
CA GLY A 230 -0.27 7.90 11.07
C GLY A 230 -0.58 6.43 11.35
N ASP A 231 -0.88 5.64 10.31
CA ASP A 231 -1.24 4.21 10.41
C ASP A 231 0.00 3.28 10.36
N LYS A 232 1.21 3.86 10.27
CA LYS A 232 2.51 3.21 10.12
C LYS A 232 2.74 2.55 8.75
N LEU A 233 1.94 2.92 7.76
CA LEU A 233 2.15 2.64 6.34
C LEU A 233 2.48 3.96 5.65
N ILE A 234 3.57 3.99 4.88
CA ILE A 234 3.94 5.18 4.12
C ILE A 234 3.16 5.15 2.79
N ASP A 235 2.08 5.90 2.68
CA ASP A 235 1.28 5.99 1.45
C ASP A 235 1.80 7.10 0.53
N CYS A 236 2.22 8.24 1.09
CA CYS A 236 2.85 9.30 0.31
C CYS A 236 4.29 8.97 -0.08
N LEU A 237 4.69 9.31 -1.32
CA LEU A 237 6.08 9.14 -1.79
C LEU A 237 7.12 9.91 -0.97
N ASP A 238 6.71 11.00 -0.29
CA ASP A 238 7.55 11.81 0.59
C ASP A 238 7.55 11.33 2.05
N GLY A 239 6.69 10.37 2.42
CA GLY A 239 6.52 9.90 3.79
C GLY A 239 5.98 10.96 4.77
N ALA A 240 5.34 12.02 4.28
CA ALA A 240 4.86 13.11 5.11
C ALA A 240 3.68 12.73 6.02
N ASP A 241 2.87 11.76 5.58
CA ASP A 241 1.78 11.12 6.32
C ASP A 241 2.24 10.53 7.65
N GLU A 242 3.35 9.79 7.64
CA GLU A 242 3.88 9.07 8.81
C GLU A 242 4.88 9.87 9.66
N SER A 243 5.00 11.18 9.40
CA SER A 243 5.90 12.03 10.15
C SER A 243 5.51 12.08 11.65
N GLN A 244 6.52 12.05 12.55
CA GLN A 244 6.32 12.03 14.02
C GLN A 244 5.37 13.12 14.57
N LYS A 245 5.21 14.24 13.84
CA LYS A 245 4.28 15.32 14.18
C LYS A 245 2.82 14.91 14.05
N ARG A 246 2.51 13.91 13.23
CA ARG A 246 1.16 13.43 12.89
C ARG A 246 0.76 12.15 13.62
N VAL A 247 1.73 11.40 14.16
CA VAL A 247 1.56 10.17 14.97
C VAL A 247 0.83 10.39 16.31
N LYS A 248 0.32 11.60 16.59
CA LYS A 248 -0.31 11.94 17.89
C LYS A 248 -1.84 11.86 17.94
N ALA A 249 -2.55 11.47 16.88
CA ALA A 249 -4.01 11.64 16.84
C ALA A 249 -4.88 10.36 16.71
N PHE A 250 -4.33 9.19 16.35
CA PHE A 250 -5.14 7.97 16.28
C PHE A 250 -4.66 6.93 17.29
N GLY A 251 -5.60 6.52 18.14
CA GLY A 251 -5.37 5.58 19.24
C GLY A 251 -4.68 4.32 18.75
N LYS A 252 -3.72 3.86 19.53
CA LYS A 252 -3.12 2.54 19.37
C LYS A 252 -4.24 1.50 19.50
N ASN A 253 -4.14 0.46 18.66
CA ASN A 253 -4.87 -0.81 18.67
C ASN A 253 -6.04 -0.84 17.68
N TRP A 254 -5.82 -1.41 16.50
CA TRP A 254 -6.35 -2.73 16.12
C TRP A 254 -6.13 -2.96 14.61
N PHE A 255 -4.88 -3.12 14.19
CA PHE A 255 -4.62 -3.66 12.85
C PHE A 255 -3.61 -4.78 13.02
N LYS A 256 -4.01 -6.00 12.64
CA LYS A 256 -3.07 -7.09 12.38
C LYS A 256 -2.01 -6.52 11.44
N GLU A 257 -0.72 -6.84 11.65
CA GLU A 257 0.35 -6.29 10.79
C GLU A 257 0.04 -6.69 9.34
N LEU A 258 -0.45 -5.72 8.56
CA LEU A 258 -0.95 -5.97 7.21
C LEU A 258 0.19 -6.58 6.38
N GLU A 259 -0.07 -7.59 5.56
CA GLU A 259 0.98 -8.23 4.74
C GLU A 259 1.76 -7.21 3.89
N THR A 260 1.11 -6.12 3.48
CA THR A 260 1.72 -4.98 2.79
C THR A 260 2.81 -4.32 3.64
N ARG A 261 2.57 -4.15 4.94
CA ARG A 261 3.52 -3.55 5.89
C ARG A 261 4.71 -4.47 6.15
N ALA A 262 4.47 -5.77 6.34
CA ALA A 262 5.53 -6.76 6.50
C ALA A 262 6.41 -6.84 5.23
N SER A 263 5.78 -6.90 4.05
CA SER A 263 6.46 -6.93 2.76
C SER A 263 7.30 -5.66 2.53
N ARG A 264 6.74 -4.50 2.85
CA ARG A 264 7.43 -3.21 2.70
C ARG A 264 8.64 -3.12 3.62
N LYS A 265 8.49 -3.48 4.90
CA LYS A 265 9.57 -3.51 5.88
C LYS A 265 10.74 -4.40 5.42
N HIS A 266 10.44 -5.54 4.82
CA HIS A 266 11.46 -6.43 4.26
C HIS A 266 12.21 -5.78 3.07
N LEU A 267 11.47 -5.17 2.13
CA LEU A 267 12.08 -4.53 0.95
C LEU A 267 12.87 -3.27 1.31
N GLU A 268 12.38 -2.45 2.24
CA GLU A 268 13.08 -1.24 2.71
C GLU A 268 14.34 -1.57 3.49
N ALA A 269 14.37 -2.67 4.25
CA ALA A 269 15.57 -3.13 4.96
C ALA A 269 16.73 -3.51 4.02
N GLN A 270 16.46 -3.76 2.74
CA GLN A 270 17.48 -4.06 1.72
C GLN A 270 18.03 -2.80 1.04
N LEU A 271 17.43 -1.62 1.29
CA LEU A 271 17.80 -0.37 0.67
C LEU A 271 18.58 0.51 1.65
N PHE A 272 19.82 0.84 1.28
CA PHE A 272 20.66 1.77 2.04
C PHE A 272 21.01 2.94 1.12
N CYS A 273 20.39 4.10 1.36
CA CYS A 273 20.64 5.32 0.59
C CYS A 273 20.65 6.53 1.52
N GLY A 274 21.67 7.39 1.40
CA GLY A 274 21.73 8.66 2.12
C GLY A 274 21.75 8.57 3.65
N ILE A 275 22.07 7.40 4.23
CA ILE A 275 22.11 7.21 5.69
C ILE A 275 23.35 7.94 6.24
N PRO A 276 23.17 9.00 7.05
CA PRO A 276 24.30 9.70 7.63
C PRO A 276 25.01 8.81 8.65
N ASN A 277 26.33 8.66 8.51
CA ASN A 277 27.12 7.90 9.46
C ASN A 277 27.21 8.68 10.78
N LYS A 278 26.52 8.21 11.83
CA LYS A 278 26.44 8.91 13.13
C LYS A 278 27.76 8.89 13.92
N ASP A 279 28.70 8.05 13.51
CA ASP A 279 29.97 7.82 14.20
C ASP A 279 31.08 8.80 13.77
N LEU A 280 30.80 9.75 12.88
CA LEU A 280 31.71 10.84 12.55
C LEU A 280 31.71 11.85 13.70
N VAL A 281 32.57 11.60 14.68
CA VAL A 281 32.97 12.59 15.69
C VAL A 281 33.76 13.69 14.98
N ASP A 282 33.39 14.93 15.22
CA ASP A 282 34.12 16.11 14.75
C ASP A 282 35.43 16.17 15.54
N ASP A 283 36.55 15.74 14.94
CA ASP A 283 37.90 15.90 15.50
C ASP A 283 38.27 17.40 15.51
N THR A 284 37.59 18.16 16.38
CA THR A 284 37.85 19.59 16.60
C THR A 284 38.91 19.84 17.66
N GLU A 285 39.52 18.81 18.25
CA GLU A 285 40.67 19.02 19.12
C GLU A 285 41.95 19.16 18.30
N PRO A 286 42.57 20.35 18.25
CA PRO A 286 43.87 20.49 17.62
C PRO A 286 44.91 19.80 18.50
N GLU A 287 45.47 18.67 18.06
CA GLU A 287 46.75 18.20 18.59
C GLU A 287 47.76 19.34 18.41
N ILE A 288 48.19 19.96 19.51
CA ILE A 288 49.28 20.93 19.52
C ILE A 288 50.58 20.15 19.28
N ARG A 289 50.85 19.82 18.02
CA ARG A 289 52.19 19.43 17.59
C ARG A 289 53.01 20.70 17.45
N GLY A 290 53.86 20.95 18.44
CA GLY A 290 54.82 22.03 18.43
C GLY A 290 55.75 21.96 17.22
N ARG A 291 55.38 22.62 16.13
CA ARG A 291 56.26 23.27 15.15
C ARG A 291 55.40 24.02 14.14
N THR A 292 55.68 25.33 14.01
CA THR A 292 55.10 26.30 13.08
C THR A 292 54.50 25.68 11.79
N SER A 293 53.17 25.58 11.73
CA SER A 293 52.48 25.14 10.51
C SER A 293 52.13 26.34 9.63
N ARG A 294 52.55 26.30 8.37
CA ARG A 294 52.13 27.26 7.35
C ARG A 294 50.63 27.06 7.09
N ARG A 295 49.78 27.99 7.53
CA ARG A 295 48.36 28.01 7.19
C ARG A 295 48.19 28.38 5.71
N LYS A 296 47.76 27.43 4.86
CA LYS A 296 47.15 27.78 3.58
C LYS A 296 45.76 28.36 3.86
N ARG A 297 45.56 29.63 3.52
CA ARG A 297 44.26 30.29 3.60
C ARG A 297 43.43 29.84 2.39
N VAL A 298 42.42 29.01 2.62
CA VAL A 298 41.39 28.73 1.61
C VAL A 298 40.45 29.94 1.60
N VAL A 299 40.37 30.65 0.48
CA VAL A 299 39.51 31.83 0.33
C VAL A 299 38.28 31.39 -0.45
N GLY A 300 37.15 31.28 0.22
CA GLY A 300 35.87 30.84 -0.36
C GLY A 300 35.54 29.37 -0.11
N GLY A 301 34.48 29.14 0.65
CA GLY A 301 33.91 27.82 0.98
C GLY A 301 33.16 27.86 2.31
N ILE A 302 31.96 27.27 2.37
CA ILE A 302 31.26 27.03 3.64
C ILE A 302 31.93 25.79 4.27
N PRO A 303 32.36 25.83 5.54
CA PRO A 303 32.87 24.63 6.20
C PRO A 303 31.77 23.58 6.22
N ALA A 304 32.02 22.47 5.54
CA ALA A 304 31.11 21.36 5.46
C ALA A 304 31.14 20.57 6.77
N ASN A 305 30.00 20.43 7.45
CA ASN A 305 29.86 19.44 8.51
C ASN A 305 30.16 18.05 7.92
N PRO A 306 30.74 17.10 8.67
CA PRO A 306 31.13 15.77 8.16
C PRO A 306 30.00 15.01 7.44
N VAL A 307 28.75 15.38 7.73
CA VAL A 307 27.52 14.77 7.20
C VAL A 307 26.95 15.51 5.97
N SER A 308 27.46 16.69 5.64
CA SER A 308 26.82 17.61 4.67
C SER A 308 27.08 17.28 3.19
N HIS A 309 28.08 16.46 2.87
CA HIS A 309 28.44 16.12 1.48
C HIS A 309 28.77 14.63 1.27
N SER A 310 28.01 13.72 1.87
CA SER A 310 28.25 12.27 1.74
C SER A 310 28.10 11.70 0.32
N LEU A 311 27.51 12.45 -0.61
CA LEU A 311 27.28 12.03 -2.02
C LEU A 311 27.85 13.03 -3.06
N GLY A 312 28.76 13.91 -2.66
CA GLY A 312 29.37 14.88 -3.58
C GLY A 312 30.34 14.20 -4.54
N CYS A 313 30.04 14.20 -5.84
CA CYS A 313 30.96 13.77 -6.90
C CYS A 313 31.45 14.98 -7.68
N GLN A 314 32.76 15.18 -7.71
CA GLN A 314 33.40 16.19 -8.56
C GLN A 314 33.96 15.50 -9.81
N ILE A 315 33.52 15.93 -10.98
CA ILE A 315 34.02 15.41 -12.26
C ILE A 315 35.00 16.44 -12.83
N GLU A 316 36.27 16.08 -12.90
CA GLU A 316 37.31 16.88 -13.57
C GLU A 316 37.62 16.28 -14.95
N THR A 317 37.66 17.11 -15.98
CA THR A 317 38.09 16.70 -17.33
C THR A 317 39.47 17.27 -17.63
N SER A 318 40.48 16.43 -17.89
CA SER A 318 41.77 16.87 -18.46
C SER A 318 42.04 16.19 -19.80
N ASN A 319 42.39 17.01 -20.80
CA ASN A 319 42.87 16.56 -22.10
C ASN A 319 44.29 15.99 -21.95
N LYS A 320 44.49 14.79 -22.52
CA LYS A 320 45.75 14.08 -22.83
C LYS A 320 46.42 13.28 -21.70
N HIS A 321 46.34 11.96 -21.90
CA HIS A 321 47.31 10.91 -21.58
C HIS A 321 47.86 10.85 -20.15
N ASN A 322 47.14 10.13 -19.26
CA ASN A 322 47.53 8.86 -18.62
C ASN A 322 46.58 8.63 -17.42
N TRP A 323 45.87 7.51 -17.38
CA TRP A 323 44.70 7.35 -16.51
C TRP A 323 45.00 6.54 -15.23
N GLN A 324 44.73 7.15 -14.07
CA GLN A 324 44.18 6.48 -12.90
C GLN A 324 43.03 7.34 -12.35
N PRO A 325 41.82 6.81 -12.14
CA PRO A 325 40.79 7.53 -11.41
C PRO A 325 41.20 7.60 -9.93
N ALA A 326 41.59 8.78 -9.46
CA ALA A 326 41.74 9.03 -8.04
C ALA A 326 40.37 9.31 -7.42
N CYS A 327 39.57 8.26 -7.21
CA CYS A 327 38.64 8.29 -6.09
C CYS A 327 39.50 8.36 -4.83
N LYS A 328 39.38 9.43 -4.03
CA LYS A 328 39.84 9.40 -2.64
C LYS A 328 38.93 8.41 -1.90
N GLN A 329 39.26 7.11 -2.01
CA GLN A 329 38.75 6.09 -1.13
C GLN A 329 39.39 6.32 0.24
N ASP A 330 38.75 7.10 1.09
CA ASP A 330 38.88 6.85 2.52
C ASP A 330 38.27 5.46 2.74
N LYS A 331 39.16 4.47 2.98
CA LYS A 331 38.91 3.03 3.15
C LYS A 331 37.43 2.65 3.36
N PHE A 332 36.73 2.38 2.27
CA PHE A 332 35.47 1.63 2.29
C PHE A 332 35.79 0.16 2.04
N ILE A 333 35.72 -0.67 3.09
CA ILE A 333 35.61 -2.12 2.93
C ILE A 333 34.15 -2.41 2.56
N GLN A 334 33.85 -2.31 1.27
CA GLN A 334 32.66 -2.92 0.70
C GLN A 334 32.97 -4.40 0.46
N LYS A 335 32.28 -5.30 1.18
CA LYS A 335 32.10 -6.67 0.72
C LYS A 335 31.12 -6.63 -0.46
N GLU A 336 31.64 -6.35 -1.64
CA GLU A 336 30.95 -6.67 -2.90
C GLU A 336 30.90 -8.19 -3.06
N LYS A 337 29.69 -8.74 -2.99
CA LYS A 337 29.35 -10.01 -3.64
C LYS A 337 27.97 -9.86 -4.29
N ILE A 338 27.94 -9.12 -5.40
CA ILE A 338 26.88 -9.24 -6.40
C ILE A 338 27.54 -9.91 -7.61
N GLN A 339 27.38 -11.23 -7.70
CA GLN A 339 27.70 -11.96 -8.91
C GLN A 339 26.63 -11.64 -9.97
N LEU A 340 26.96 -10.73 -10.88
CA LEU A 340 26.41 -10.73 -12.22
C LEU A 340 26.98 -11.95 -12.96
N LYS A 341 26.17 -12.99 -13.11
CA LYS A 341 26.32 -14.02 -14.14
C LYS A 341 24.96 -14.26 -14.74
N LEU A 342 24.77 -13.81 -15.97
CA LEU A 342 24.06 -14.53 -17.04
C LEU A 342 24.04 -13.64 -18.28
N ASN A 343 25.03 -13.86 -19.15
CA ASN A 343 24.83 -13.97 -20.60
C ASN A 343 26.16 -14.37 -21.26
N SER A 344 26.33 -15.67 -21.50
CA SER A 344 26.95 -16.26 -22.72
C SER A 344 27.11 -17.78 -22.55
N GLN A 345 26.69 -18.56 -23.57
CA GLN A 345 26.76 -20.02 -23.74
C GLN A 345 25.64 -20.77 -23.00
N ILE A 346 24.65 -21.40 -23.65
CA ILE A 346 24.60 -22.23 -24.87
C ILE A 346 23.44 -21.82 -25.78
#